data_AF-A0AAW9QW77-F1
#
_entry.id   AF-A0AAW9QW77-F1
#
_cell.length_a   1.000
_cell.length_b   1.000
_cell.length_c   1.000
_cell.angle_alpha   90.00
_cell.angle_beta   90.00
_cell.angle_gamma   90.00
#
_symmetry.space_group_name_H-M   'P 1'
#
loop_
_entity.id
_entity.type
_entity.pdbx_description
1 polymer ?
#
loop_
_entity_poly.entity_id
_entity_poly.type
_entity_poly.pdbx_seq_one_letter_code
_entity_poly.pdbx_strand_id
1 'polypeptide(L)'
;MNEEFKAFQKLLDSTDQLLAGDYSFLDSVEIRGSAEKVNKSLQPCLQQLKIYANQFQPFIKACFDELDRAEDVWNSKQRILDFPTLTIWEKSGEIAGLDIQIQTIGQECKRVAFEEARSLVSDMIKGIKQTHFIDVKNKKEKIDLGWGDKDNFNKTISGYIKAYSEDIEKVVNENFKKILLKYSYSPVSSGIVSDHMNVLDKDSYLKFKQDYDRIKTSFQQYVNNILGVNFQENKITGVIFVLATGDIANWKNKSGNITWKEIESFGTSFQKSVENKIERLFDHRMNFTKHSLQLLLKNYNDLLEKQSRYRQETPEQRLAEKAWIDRQRKGLQEIQARLDEILN
;
A
#
# COMPACT_ATOMS: atom_id res chain seq x y z
N MET A 1 5.61 18.26 -43.78
CA MET A 1 5.56 19.50 -42.98
C MET A 1 6.80 20.39 -43.13
N ASN A 2 8.01 19.82 -43.05
CA ASN A 2 9.26 20.60 -43.17
C ASN A 2 9.46 21.17 -44.59
N GLU A 3 9.26 20.36 -45.63
CA GLU A 3 9.37 20.82 -47.03
C GLU A 3 8.37 21.93 -47.35
N GLU A 4 7.14 21.82 -46.83
CA GLU A 4 6.10 22.82 -46.99
C GLU A 4 6.44 24.10 -46.21
N PHE A 5 6.99 23.98 -45.00
CA PHE A 5 7.49 25.13 -44.24
C PHE A 5 8.62 25.86 -44.98
N LYS A 6 9.61 25.12 -45.52
CA LYS A 6 10.70 25.69 -46.34
C LYS A 6 10.17 26.36 -47.61
N ALA A 7 9.16 25.78 -48.26
CA ALA A 7 8.52 26.37 -49.44
C ALA A 7 7.81 27.69 -49.09
N PHE A 8 7.04 27.72 -48.00
CA PHE A 8 6.38 28.95 -47.55
C PHE A 8 7.38 30.02 -47.09
N GLN A 9 8.46 29.62 -46.40
CA GLN A 9 9.51 30.55 -45.98
C GLN A 9 10.20 31.18 -47.20
N LYS A 10 10.55 30.38 -48.21
CA LYS A 10 11.16 30.88 -49.45
C LYS A 10 10.24 31.86 -50.20
N LEU A 11 8.94 31.60 -50.24
CA LEU A 11 7.96 32.52 -50.83
C LEU A 11 7.88 33.82 -50.02
N LEU A 12 7.87 33.73 -48.69
CA LEU A 12 7.86 34.88 -47.81
C LEU A 12 9.13 35.73 -48.00
N ASP A 13 10.31 35.11 -47.98
CA ASP A 13 11.60 35.79 -48.19
C ASP A 13 11.64 36.50 -49.55
N SER A 14 11.11 35.86 -50.60
CA SER A 14 10.99 36.47 -51.92
C SER A 14 10.05 37.68 -51.94
N THR A 15 8.95 37.64 -51.17
CA THR A 15 8.07 38.82 -51.03
C THR A 15 8.72 39.93 -50.21
N ASP A 16 9.46 39.59 -49.17
CA ASP A 16 10.15 40.57 -48.31
C ASP A 16 11.25 41.31 -49.09
N GLN A 17 12.06 40.60 -49.89
CA GLN A 17 13.06 41.21 -50.78
C GLN A 17 12.44 42.20 -51.78
N LEU A 18 11.27 41.87 -52.33
CA LEU A 18 10.53 42.76 -53.23
C LEU A 18 10.02 44.02 -52.52
N LEU A 19 9.54 43.88 -51.28
CA LEU A 19 9.07 45.00 -50.46
C LEU A 19 10.23 45.87 -49.94
N ALA A 20 11.41 45.28 -49.71
CA ALA A 20 12.63 45.98 -49.31
C ALA A 20 13.28 46.80 -50.46
N GLY A 21 12.83 46.58 -51.70
CA GLY A 21 13.36 47.28 -52.88
C GLY A 21 14.59 46.62 -53.50
N ASP A 22 14.90 45.38 -53.12
CA ASP A 22 16.06 44.63 -53.62
C ASP A 22 15.96 44.28 -55.12
N TYR A 23 14.77 44.41 -55.71
CA TYR A 23 14.53 44.26 -57.14
C TYR A 23 14.43 45.63 -57.83
N SER A 24 15.60 46.20 -58.16
CA SER A 24 15.73 47.55 -58.73
C SER A 24 15.00 47.78 -60.08
N PHE A 25 14.54 46.72 -60.74
CA PHE A 25 13.82 46.76 -62.02
C PHE A 25 12.29 46.57 -61.88
N LEU A 26 11.79 46.32 -60.67
CA LEU A 26 10.37 46.08 -60.35
C LEU A 26 9.82 47.22 -59.48
N ASP A 27 9.74 48.43 -60.04
CA ASP A 27 9.11 49.58 -59.38
C ASP A 27 7.64 49.73 -59.81
N SER A 28 6.80 48.77 -59.42
CA SER A 28 5.34 48.83 -59.63
C SER A 28 4.59 48.84 -58.30
N VAL A 29 3.71 49.83 -58.15
CA VAL A 29 2.86 50.01 -56.97
C VAL A 29 1.87 48.84 -56.83
N GLU A 30 1.32 48.35 -57.93
CA GLU A 30 0.37 47.23 -57.99
C GLU A 30 1.03 45.90 -57.60
N ILE A 31 2.26 45.67 -58.04
CA ILE A 31 3.05 44.48 -57.71
C ILE A 31 3.48 44.51 -56.23
N ARG A 32 3.90 45.66 -55.70
CA ARG A 32 4.14 45.81 -54.25
C ARG A 32 2.87 45.56 -53.43
N GLY A 33 1.74 46.16 -53.82
CA GLY A 33 0.46 45.94 -53.14
C GLY A 33 -0.01 44.47 -53.20
N SER A 34 0.35 43.73 -54.26
CA SER A 34 0.09 42.29 -54.35
C SER A 34 1.03 41.49 -53.44
N ALA A 35 2.31 41.85 -53.39
CA ALA A 35 3.30 41.23 -52.50
C ALA A 35 2.92 41.42 -51.02
N GLU A 36 2.44 42.60 -50.61
CA GLU A 36 1.93 42.82 -49.26
C GLU A 36 0.76 41.88 -48.90
N LYS A 37 -0.17 41.66 -49.82
CA LYS A 37 -1.31 40.76 -49.61
C LYS A 37 -0.86 39.30 -49.52
N VAL A 38 0.08 38.88 -50.37
CA VAL A 38 0.68 37.54 -50.31
C VAL A 38 1.40 37.37 -48.96
N ASN A 39 2.23 38.32 -48.56
CA ASN A 39 2.95 38.29 -47.28
C ASN A 39 1.98 38.15 -46.09
N LYS A 40 0.95 39.01 -46.03
CA LYS A 40 -0.11 38.93 -45.00
C LYS A 40 -0.87 37.59 -44.98
N SER A 41 -0.94 36.91 -46.12
CA SER A 41 -1.62 35.60 -46.24
C SER A 41 -0.70 34.44 -45.87
N LEU A 42 0.61 34.56 -46.14
CA LEU A 42 1.62 33.52 -45.85
C LEU A 42 2.01 33.49 -44.37
N GLN A 43 2.07 34.65 -43.71
CA GLN A 43 2.46 34.76 -42.29
C GLN A 43 1.62 33.86 -41.36
N PRO A 44 0.27 33.87 -41.42
CA PRO A 44 -0.53 32.95 -40.60
C PRO A 44 -0.27 31.47 -40.90
N CYS A 45 0.03 31.09 -42.14
CA CYS A 45 0.34 29.71 -42.51
C CYS A 45 1.63 29.22 -41.85
N LEU A 46 2.70 30.03 -41.88
CA LEU A 46 3.96 29.72 -41.20
C LEU A 46 3.80 29.66 -39.68
N GLN A 47 3.04 30.61 -39.10
CA GLN A 47 2.72 30.60 -37.67
C GLN A 47 1.95 29.34 -37.28
N GLN A 48 0.98 28.92 -38.08
CA GLN A 48 0.21 27.70 -37.82
C GLN A 48 1.08 26.44 -37.89
N LEU A 49 2.02 26.37 -38.84
CA LEU A 49 2.99 25.27 -38.91
C LEU A 49 3.91 25.23 -37.67
N LYS A 50 4.35 26.39 -37.17
CA LYS A 50 5.11 26.49 -35.92
C LYS A 50 4.28 26.06 -34.70
N ILE A 51 3.00 26.44 -34.65
CA ILE A 51 2.07 26.00 -33.59
C ILE A 51 1.94 24.48 -33.61
N TYR A 52 1.72 23.87 -34.78
CA TYR A 52 1.61 22.42 -34.89
C TYR A 52 2.92 21.73 -34.51
N ALA A 53 4.07 22.23 -34.98
CA ALA A 53 5.37 21.67 -34.60
C ALA A 53 5.58 21.70 -33.07
N ASN A 54 5.24 22.80 -32.41
CA ASN A 54 5.26 22.90 -30.95
C ASN A 54 4.29 21.93 -30.27
N GLN A 55 3.10 21.75 -30.81
CA GLN A 55 2.11 20.80 -30.28
C GLN A 55 2.54 19.34 -30.42
N PHE A 56 3.39 19.02 -31.41
CA PHE A 56 3.92 17.66 -31.59
C PHE A 56 5.02 17.29 -30.59
N GLN A 57 5.76 18.25 -30.05
CA GLN A 57 6.90 18.02 -29.15
C GLN A 57 6.58 17.10 -27.94
N PRO A 58 5.46 17.28 -27.19
CA PRO A 58 5.14 16.39 -26.08
C PRO A 58 4.89 14.94 -26.49
N PHE A 59 4.33 14.71 -27.69
CA PHE A 59 4.06 13.37 -28.19
C PHE A 59 5.36 12.66 -28.59
N ILE A 60 6.28 13.37 -29.27
CA ILE A 60 7.60 12.82 -29.61
C ILE A 60 8.39 12.49 -28.34
N LYS A 61 8.36 13.38 -27.33
CA LYS A 61 8.94 13.10 -26.02
C LYS A 61 8.36 11.84 -25.39
N ALA A 62 7.04 11.68 -25.37
CA ALA A 62 6.40 10.47 -24.84
C ALA A 62 6.85 9.20 -25.59
N CYS A 63 7.05 9.27 -26.91
CA CYS A 63 7.60 8.16 -27.67
C CYS A 63 9.05 7.83 -27.28
N PHE A 64 9.91 8.83 -27.06
CA PHE A 64 11.25 8.60 -26.54
C PHE A 64 11.22 7.95 -25.15
N ASP A 65 10.35 8.43 -24.25
CA ASP A 65 10.19 7.88 -22.89
C ASP A 65 9.75 6.39 -22.92
N GLU A 66 8.95 5.96 -23.91
CA GLU A 66 8.60 4.55 -24.12
C GLU A 66 9.78 3.73 -24.67
N LEU A 67 10.58 4.28 -25.59
CA LEU A 67 11.77 3.58 -26.09
C LEU A 67 12.84 3.42 -25.00
N ASP A 68 13.01 4.41 -24.14
CA ASP A 68 13.91 4.33 -22.99
C ASP A 68 13.47 3.23 -22.02
N ARG A 69 12.16 3.08 -21.79
CA ARG A 69 11.59 1.97 -21.01
C ARG A 69 11.81 0.62 -21.69
N ALA A 70 11.58 0.51 -23.00
CA ALA A 70 11.83 -0.72 -23.74
C ALA A 70 13.31 -1.13 -23.69
N GLU A 71 14.23 -0.16 -23.79
CA GLU A 71 15.67 -0.41 -23.67
C GLU A 71 16.06 -0.86 -22.27
N ASP A 72 15.49 -0.27 -21.21
CA ASP A 72 15.74 -0.71 -19.84
C ASP A 72 15.20 -2.14 -19.58
N VAL A 73 14.02 -2.48 -20.11
CA VAL A 73 13.52 -3.87 -20.09
C VAL A 73 14.50 -4.80 -20.78
N TRP A 74 14.97 -4.45 -21.97
CA TRP A 74 15.97 -5.26 -22.69
C TRP A 74 17.26 -5.43 -21.88
N ASN A 75 17.79 -4.35 -21.29
CA ASN A 75 18.99 -4.38 -20.44
C ASN A 75 18.79 -5.23 -19.17
N SER A 76 17.57 -5.25 -18.60
CA SER A 76 17.25 -6.04 -17.40
C SER A 76 17.28 -7.54 -17.65
N LYS A 77 17.02 -8.00 -18.90
CA LYS A 77 16.97 -9.43 -19.22
C LYS A 77 18.26 -10.15 -18.83
N GLN A 78 19.42 -9.53 -19.10
CA GLN A 78 20.71 -10.11 -18.74
C GLN A 78 20.91 -10.13 -17.22
N ARG A 79 20.57 -9.03 -16.52
CA ARG A 79 20.63 -8.98 -15.04
C ARG A 79 19.78 -10.08 -14.39
N ILE A 80 18.60 -10.34 -14.93
CA ILE A 80 17.67 -11.38 -14.45
C ILE A 80 18.20 -12.79 -14.75
N LEU A 81 18.82 -13.00 -15.91
CA LEU A 81 19.45 -14.29 -16.22
C LEU A 81 20.64 -14.59 -15.30
N ASP A 82 21.47 -13.60 -15.03
CA ASP A 82 22.67 -13.72 -14.21
C ASP A 82 22.35 -13.86 -12.72
N PHE A 83 21.13 -13.49 -12.30
CA PHE A 83 20.68 -13.67 -10.94
C PHE A 83 20.58 -15.16 -10.58
N PRO A 84 21.23 -15.65 -9.51
CA PRO A 84 21.25 -17.09 -9.22
C PRO A 84 19.85 -17.64 -8.94
N THR A 85 19.42 -18.62 -9.74
CA THR A 85 18.12 -19.30 -9.57
C THR A 85 17.98 -19.87 -8.16
N LEU A 86 19.03 -20.51 -7.65
CA LEU A 86 19.06 -21.08 -6.30
C LEU A 86 18.71 -20.05 -5.22
N THR A 87 19.26 -18.83 -5.32
CA THR A 87 18.93 -17.75 -4.40
C THR A 87 17.44 -17.41 -4.44
N ILE A 88 16.81 -17.39 -5.61
CA ILE A 88 15.36 -17.16 -5.70
C ILE A 88 14.58 -18.26 -4.97
N TRP A 89 14.92 -19.53 -5.19
CA TRP A 89 14.27 -20.67 -4.53
C TRP A 89 14.44 -20.65 -3.02
N GLU A 90 15.66 -20.37 -2.53
CA GLU A 90 15.96 -20.24 -1.12
C GLU A 90 15.10 -19.14 -0.49
N LYS A 91 14.99 -17.97 -1.13
CA LYS A 91 14.18 -16.87 -0.60
C LYS A 91 12.69 -17.16 -0.64
N SER A 92 12.19 -17.77 -1.71
CA SER A 92 10.81 -18.26 -1.75
C SER A 92 10.54 -19.28 -0.63
N GLY A 93 11.47 -20.21 -0.39
CA GLY A 93 11.38 -21.19 0.69
C GLY A 93 11.40 -20.56 2.09
N GLU A 94 12.30 -19.59 2.32
CA GLU A 94 12.37 -18.82 3.58
C GLU A 94 11.06 -18.07 3.85
N ILE A 95 10.49 -17.40 2.85
CA ILE A 95 9.23 -16.65 2.99
C ILE A 95 8.06 -17.59 3.24
N ALA A 96 7.97 -18.71 2.51
CA ALA A 96 6.92 -19.70 2.71
C ALA A 96 7.01 -20.37 4.10
N GLY A 97 8.22 -20.73 4.51
CA GLY A 97 8.47 -21.29 5.85
C GLY A 97 8.12 -20.29 6.96
N LEU A 98 8.41 -19.01 6.76
CA LEU A 98 8.03 -17.95 7.69
C LEU A 98 6.51 -17.79 7.79
N ASP A 99 5.77 -17.86 6.67
CA ASP A 99 4.30 -17.79 6.70
C ASP A 99 3.74 -18.91 7.59
N ILE A 100 4.16 -20.15 7.34
CA ILE A 100 3.74 -21.30 8.16
C ILE A 100 4.03 -21.05 9.65
N GLN A 101 5.25 -20.62 9.98
CA GLN A 101 5.65 -20.36 11.37
C GLN A 101 4.81 -19.25 12.02
N ILE A 102 4.52 -18.17 11.29
CA ILE A 102 3.68 -17.07 11.77
C ILE A 102 2.25 -17.52 11.95
N GLN A 103 1.70 -18.32 11.03
CA GLN A 103 0.35 -18.87 11.18
C GLN A 103 0.26 -19.79 12.40
N THR A 104 1.22 -20.69 12.59
CA THR A 104 1.26 -21.60 13.75
C THR A 104 1.37 -20.83 15.06
N ILE A 105 2.32 -19.90 15.17
CA ILE A 105 2.48 -19.07 16.38
C ILE A 105 1.23 -18.21 16.60
N GLY A 106 0.63 -17.69 15.52
CA GLY A 106 -0.58 -16.88 15.57
C GLY A 106 -1.77 -17.63 16.14
N GLN A 107 -2.03 -18.85 15.67
CA GLN A 107 -3.10 -19.70 16.20
C GLN A 107 -2.87 -20.07 17.67
N GLU A 108 -1.63 -20.40 18.04
CA GLU A 108 -1.28 -20.71 19.42
C GLU A 108 -1.47 -19.50 20.34
N CYS A 109 -1.03 -18.33 19.90
CA CYS A 109 -1.22 -17.06 20.62
C CYS A 109 -2.71 -16.71 20.78
N LYS A 110 -3.53 -16.92 19.74
CA LYS A 110 -4.99 -16.74 19.78
C LYS A 110 -5.64 -17.69 20.79
N ARG A 111 -5.25 -18.97 20.77
CA ARG A 111 -5.74 -19.99 21.72
C ARG A 111 -5.43 -19.62 23.16
N VAL A 112 -4.18 -19.26 23.46
CA VAL A 112 -3.76 -18.80 24.80
C VAL A 112 -4.55 -17.57 25.23
N ALA A 113 -4.73 -16.58 24.36
CA ALA A 113 -5.52 -15.40 24.69
C ALA A 113 -6.99 -15.72 25.01
N PHE A 114 -7.59 -16.71 24.34
CA PHE A 114 -8.94 -17.17 24.68
C PHE A 114 -8.99 -17.87 26.04
N GLU A 115 -8.04 -18.76 26.33
CA GLU A 115 -7.99 -19.47 27.61
C GLU A 115 -7.83 -18.51 28.78
N GLU A 116 -6.94 -17.53 28.65
CA GLU A 116 -6.76 -16.47 29.65
C GLU A 116 -8.00 -15.58 29.76
N ALA A 117 -8.62 -15.18 28.64
CA ALA A 117 -9.85 -14.41 28.68
C ALA A 117 -10.97 -15.12 29.45
N ARG A 118 -11.11 -16.44 29.26
CA ARG A 118 -12.08 -17.28 29.98
C ARG A 118 -11.76 -17.36 31.46
N SER A 119 -10.50 -17.60 31.81
CA SER A 119 -10.05 -17.65 33.20
C SER A 119 -10.33 -16.33 33.91
N LEU A 120 -9.95 -15.21 33.30
CA LEU A 120 -10.15 -13.87 33.85
C LEU A 120 -11.64 -13.52 34.02
N VAL A 121 -12.53 -13.92 33.11
CA VAL A 121 -13.98 -13.75 33.31
C VAL A 121 -14.46 -14.60 34.47
N SER A 122 -14.02 -15.87 34.56
CA SER A 122 -14.39 -16.75 35.66
C SER A 122 -13.97 -16.18 37.01
N ASP A 123 -12.74 -15.68 37.12
CA ASP A 123 -12.21 -15.05 38.33
C ASP A 123 -12.96 -13.77 38.69
N MET A 124 -13.29 -12.95 37.69
CA MET A 124 -14.12 -11.76 37.86
C MET A 124 -15.50 -12.10 38.42
N ILE A 125 -16.20 -13.06 37.81
CA ILE A 125 -17.54 -13.50 38.23
C ILE A 125 -17.50 -14.13 39.64
N LYS A 126 -16.46 -14.90 39.93
CA LYS A 126 -16.22 -15.47 41.27
C LYS A 126 -15.96 -14.38 42.31
N GLY A 127 -15.19 -13.35 41.98
CA GLY A 127 -14.95 -12.19 42.85
C GLY A 127 -16.23 -11.42 43.15
N ILE A 128 -17.07 -11.20 42.12
CA ILE A 128 -18.40 -10.59 42.29
C ILE A 128 -19.28 -11.46 43.21
N LYS A 129 -19.31 -12.79 43.00
CA LYS A 129 -20.07 -13.71 43.85
C LYS A 129 -19.65 -13.60 45.31
N GLN A 130 -18.35 -13.72 45.57
CA GLN A 130 -17.78 -13.72 46.91
C GLN A 130 -18.00 -12.39 47.64
N THR A 131 -17.96 -11.28 46.92
CA THR A 131 -18.07 -9.93 47.52
C THR A 131 -19.52 -9.53 47.78
N HIS A 132 -20.45 -9.90 46.89
CA HIS A 132 -21.82 -9.37 46.92
C HIS A 132 -22.88 -10.42 47.22
N PHE A 133 -22.70 -11.66 46.74
CA PHE A 133 -23.71 -12.72 46.81
C PHE A 133 -23.41 -13.78 47.88
N ILE A 134 -22.41 -13.56 48.74
CA ILE A 134 -22.18 -14.36 49.94
C ILE A 134 -22.29 -13.45 51.16
N ASP A 135 -23.15 -13.83 52.11
CA ASP A 135 -23.28 -13.10 53.37
C ASP A 135 -22.06 -13.39 54.26
N VAL A 136 -21.33 -12.33 54.61
CA VAL A 136 -20.08 -12.39 55.38
C VAL A 136 -20.28 -12.98 56.78
N LYS A 137 -21.47 -12.83 57.39
CA LYS A 137 -21.71 -13.26 58.77
C LYS A 137 -22.05 -14.74 58.89
N ASN A 138 -22.79 -15.29 57.94
CA ASN A 138 -23.32 -16.67 58.01
C ASN A 138 -22.86 -17.55 56.84
N LYS A 139 -22.05 -17.02 55.92
CA LYS A 139 -21.52 -17.68 54.71
C LYS A 139 -22.62 -18.29 53.81
N LYS A 140 -23.86 -17.80 53.91
CA LYS A 140 -24.96 -18.25 53.04
C LYS A 140 -24.96 -17.47 51.73
N GLU A 141 -25.31 -18.15 50.65
CA GLU A 141 -25.49 -17.51 49.34
C GLU A 141 -26.78 -16.68 49.34
N LYS A 142 -26.68 -15.44 48.85
CA LYS A 142 -27.82 -14.58 48.54
C LYS A 142 -28.30 -14.89 47.13
N ILE A 143 -29.62 -15.00 46.96
CA ILE A 143 -30.24 -15.23 45.64
C ILE A 143 -30.23 -13.92 44.82
N ASP A 144 -30.32 -12.78 45.49
CA ASP A 144 -30.38 -11.46 44.87
C ASP A 144 -29.77 -10.34 45.74
N LEU A 145 -29.53 -9.18 45.12
CA LEU A 145 -29.09 -7.95 45.76
C LEU A 145 -30.26 -6.97 45.86
N GLY A 146 -30.68 -6.71 47.09
CA GLY A 146 -31.68 -5.69 47.40
C GLY A 146 -31.14 -4.27 47.37
N TRP A 147 -32.01 -3.29 47.61
CA TRP A 147 -31.69 -1.85 47.55
C TRP A 147 -30.45 -1.45 48.36
N GLY A 148 -30.28 -1.96 49.58
CA GLY A 148 -29.14 -1.64 50.44
C GLY A 148 -27.79 -2.18 49.94
N ASP A 149 -27.79 -3.26 49.16
CA ASP A 149 -26.57 -3.89 48.63
C ASP A 149 -26.14 -3.31 47.27
N LYS A 150 -27.08 -2.70 46.52
CA LYS A 150 -26.86 -2.17 45.18
C LYS A 150 -25.84 -1.05 45.11
N ASP A 151 -25.82 -0.14 46.09
CA ASP A 151 -24.89 0.99 46.07
C ASP A 151 -23.44 0.54 46.08
N ASN A 152 -23.12 -0.48 46.88
CA ASN A 152 -21.78 -1.05 46.93
C ASN A 152 -21.45 -1.84 45.66
N PHE A 153 -22.40 -2.62 45.13
CA PHE A 153 -22.24 -3.34 43.86
C PHE A 153 -21.96 -2.37 42.70
N ASN A 154 -22.75 -1.31 42.56
CA ASN A 154 -22.58 -0.31 41.49
C ASN A 154 -21.24 0.44 41.57
N LYS A 155 -20.69 0.63 42.78
CA LYS A 155 -19.36 1.25 42.98
C LYS A 155 -18.21 0.33 42.60
N THR A 156 -18.39 -0.98 42.72
CA THR A 156 -17.29 -1.97 42.61
C THR A 156 -17.26 -2.68 41.26
N ILE A 157 -18.41 -2.88 40.60
CA ILE A 157 -18.49 -3.61 39.33
C ILE A 157 -17.63 -2.98 38.22
N SER A 158 -17.57 -1.64 38.17
CA SER A 158 -16.70 -0.94 37.22
C SER A 158 -15.21 -1.21 37.47
N GLY A 159 -14.83 -1.43 38.73
CA GLY A 159 -13.47 -1.81 39.11
C GLY A 159 -13.11 -3.21 38.63
N TYR A 160 -14.04 -4.17 38.76
CA TYR A 160 -13.87 -5.52 38.22
C TYR A 160 -13.68 -5.53 36.70
N ILE A 161 -14.53 -4.80 35.95
CA ILE A 161 -14.39 -4.67 34.49
C ILE A 161 -13.09 -4.00 34.11
N LYS A 162 -12.69 -2.94 34.84
CA LYS A 162 -11.44 -2.23 34.58
C LYS A 162 -10.23 -3.15 34.77
N ALA A 163 -10.14 -3.88 35.88
CA ALA A 163 -9.07 -4.82 36.14
C ALA A 163 -9.00 -5.91 35.06
N TYR A 164 -10.14 -6.53 34.75
CA TYR A 164 -10.25 -7.50 33.65
C TYR A 164 -9.71 -6.93 32.33
N SER A 165 -10.11 -5.69 32.01
CA SER A 165 -9.75 -5.04 30.75
C SER A 165 -8.26 -4.72 30.61
N GLU A 166 -7.60 -4.38 31.72
CA GLU A 166 -6.15 -4.14 31.79
C GLU A 166 -5.37 -5.46 31.64
N ASP A 167 -5.80 -6.51 32.34
CA ASP A 167 -5.15 -7.82 32.31
C ASP A 167 -5.24 -8.47 30.92
N ILE A 168 -6.42 -8.45 30.30
CA ILE A 168 -6.58 -9.03 28.96
C ILE A 168 -5.88 -8.21 27.88
N GLU A 169 -5.78 -6.89 28.02
CA GLU A 169 -4.95 -6.06 27.13
C GLU A 169 -3.48 -6.49 27.20
N LYS A 170 -2.96 -6.73 28.40
CA LYS A 170 -1.60 -7.24 28.59
C LYS A 170 -1.40 -8.61 27.92
N VAL A 171 -2.29 -9.57 28.17
CA VAL A 171 -2.24 -10.92 27.58
C VAL A 171 -2.24 -10.85 26.05
N VAL A 172 -3.13 -10.05 25.47
CA VAL A 172 -3.24 -9.92 24.01
C VAL A 172 -1.98 -9.27 23.44
N ASN A 173 -1.47 -8.21 24.06
CA ASN A 173 -0.27 -7.52 23.59
C ASN A 173 0.98 -8.39 23.69
N GLU A 174 1.17 -9.14 24.77
CA GLU A 174 2.30 -10.06 24.95
C GLU A 174 2.31 -11.16 23.89
N ASN A 175 1.14 -11.72 23.59
CA ASN A 175 1.01 -12.75 22.55
C ASN A 175 1.17 -12.17 21.14
N PHE A 176 0.69 -10.95 20.87
CA PHE A 176 0.99 -10.27 19.61
C PHE A 176 2.48 -9.97 19.42
N LYS A 177 3.17 -9.59 20.50
CA LYS A 177 4.62 -9.34 20.46
C LYS A 177 5.40 -10.56 19.97
N LYS A 178 4.98 -11.78 20.33
CA LYS A 178 5.61 -13.03 19.85
C LYS A 178 5.51 -13.16 18.32
N ILE A 179 4.34 -12.85 17.75
CA ILE A 179 4.10 -12.85 16.30
C ILE A 179 4.97 -11.79 15.61
N LEU A 180 4.99 -10.57 16.16
CA LEU A 180 5.78 -9.47 15.61
C LEU A 180 7.28 -9.72 15.65
N LEU A 181 7.81 -10.27 16.73
CA LEU A 181 9.23 -10.61 16.83
C LEU A 181 9.60 -11.60 15.73
N LYS A 182 8.76 -12.60 15.49
CA LYS A 182 9.00 -13.57 14.43
C LYS A 182 9.05 -12.92 13.04
N TYR A 183 8.18 -11.95 12.78
CA TYR A 183 8.19 -11.19 11.52
C TYR A 183 9.38 -10.22 11.44
N SER A 184 9.76 -9.56 12.54
CA SER A 184 10.80 -8.52 12.57
C SER A 184 12.20 -9.08 12.31
N TYR A 185 12.48 -10.30 12.76
CA TYR A 185 13.76 -10.99 12.51
C TYR A 185 13.81 -11.71 11.15
N SER A 186 12.80 -11.52 10.31
CA SER A 186 12.70 -12.24 9.05
C SER A 186 13.52 -11.62 7.91
N PRO A 187 13.80 -12.38 6.83
CA PRO A 187 14.41 -11.86 5.61
C PRO A 187 13.73 -10.61 5.03
N VAL A 188 12.44 -10.41 5.33
CA VAL A 188 11.66 -9.22 4.93
C VAL A 188 12.24 -7.93 5.49
N SER A 189 12.94 -7.97 6.64
CA SER A 189 13.63 -6.82 7.24
C SER A 189 15.10 -6.71 6.81
N SER A 190 15.61 -7.67 6.04
CA SER A 190 17.02 -7.76 5.64
C SER A 190 17.28 -7.24 4.22
N GLY A 191 18.54 -6.97 3.89
CA GLY A 191 19.01 -6.50 2.57
C GLY A 191 18.70 -7.42 1.37
N ILE A 192 18.12 -8.60 1.61
CA ILE A 192 17.71 -9.59 0.61
C ILE A 192 16.72 -9.03 -0.43
N VAL A 193 15.85 -8.09 -0.02
CA VAL A 193 14.92 -7.42 -0.93
C VAL A 193 15.66 -6.49 -1.90
N SER A 194 16.81 -5.95 -1.50
CA SER A 194 17.58 -5.00 -2.31
C SER A 194 18.25 -5.69 -3.52
N ASP A 195 18.76 -6.91 -3.35
CA ASP A 195 19.39 -7.65 -4.45
C ASP A 195 18.36 -8.04 -5.53
N HIS A 196 17.15 -8.45 -5.11
CA HIS A 196 16.04 -8.69 -6.04
C HIS A 196 15.65 -7.40 -6.79
N MET A 197 15.56 -6.27 -6.09
CA MET A 197 15.22 -4.99 -6.70
C MET A 197 16.25 -4.54 -7.75
N ASN A 198 17.54 -4.81 -7.53
CA ASN A 198 18.62 -4.34 -8.40
C ASN A 198 18.65 -5.00 -9.78
N VAL A 199 18.01 -6.17 -9.96
CA VAL A 199 17.99 -6.85 -11.26
C VAL A 199 16.82 -6.46 -12.14
N LEU A 200 15.80 -5.80 -11.59
CA LEU A 200 14.58 -5.43 -12.31
C LEU A 200 14.81 -4.28 -13.30
N ASP A 201 13.91 -4.17 -14.28
CA ASP A 201 13.66 -2.92 -14.98
C ASP A 201 13.04 -1.87 -14.03
N LYS A 202 13.17 -0.59 -14.37
CA LYS A 202 12.76 0.57 -13.58
C LYS A 202 11.29 0.52 -13.20
N ASP A 203 10.41 0.14 -14.12
CA ASP A 203 8.97 0.11 -13.84
C ASP A 203 8.63 -1.01 -12.87
N SER A 204 9.19 -2.21 -13.08
CA SER A 204 9.06 -3.33 -12.15
C SER A 204 9.66 -3.00 -10.78
N TYR A 205 10.83 -2.35 -10.75
CA TYR A 205 11.48 -1.87 -9.52
C TYR A 205 10.59 -0.89 -8.77
N LEU A 206 10.06 0.14 -9.44
CA LEU A 206 9.24 1.17 -8.82
C LEU A 206 7.96 0.59 -8.24
N LYS A 207 7.31 -0.31 -8.99
CA LYS A 207 6.11 -1.02 -8.53
C LYS A 207 6.42 -1.86 -7.29
N PHE A 208 7.46 -2.69 -7.35
CA PHE A 208 7.83 -3.54 -6.22
C PHE A 208 8.26 -2.73 -5.00
N LYS A 209 9.01 -1.65 -5.20
CA LYS A 209 9.41 -0.72 -4.13
C LYS A 209 8.21 -0.06 -3.47
N GLN A 210 7.26 0.44 -4.26
CA GLN A 210 6.05 1.05 -3.71
C GLN A 210 5.27 0.06 -2.85
N ASP A 211 5.11 -1.17 -3.33
CA ASP A 211 4.42 -2.24 -2.61
C ASP A 211 5.17 -2.66 -1.33
N TYR A 212 6.51 -2.76 -1.40
CA TYR A 212 7.37 -3.06 -0.25
C TYR A 212 7.34 -1.95 0.80
N ASP A 213 7.45 -0.69 0.38
CA ASP A 213 7.41 0.48 1.28
C ASP A 213 6.06 0.59 1.99
N ARG A 214 4.96 0.25 1.29
CA ARG A 214 3.62 0.15 1.90
C ARG A 214 3.58 -0.92 2.99
N ILE A 215 4.05 -2.15 2.70
CA ILE A 215 4.13 -3.22 3.71
C ILE A 215 4.97 -2.78 4.91
N LYS A 216 6.16 -2.21 4.65
CA LYS A 216 7.08 -1.75 5.68
C LYS A 216 6.44 -0.69 6.57
N THR A 217 5.77 0.29 5.97
CA THR A 217 5.07 1.36 6.69
C THR A 217 3.94 0.79 7.54
N SER A 218 3.08 -0.06 6.98
CA SER A 218 2.01 -0.70 7.73
C SER A 218 2.55 -1.57 8.86
N PHE A 219 3.62 -2.34 8.62
CA PHE A 219 4.27 -3.12 9.67
C PHE A 219 4.83 -2.24 10.79
N GLN A 220 5.51 -1.16 10.47
CA GLN A 220 5.99 -0.19 11.45
C GLN A 220 4.85 0.42 12.25
N GLN A 221 3.71 0.73 11.61
CA GLN A 221 2.51 1.16 12.33
C GLN A 221 2.03 0.09 13.31
N TYR A 222 1.97 -1.20 12.93
CA TYR A 222 1.62 -2.27 13.87
C TYR A 222 2.58 -2.38 15.05
N VAL A 223 3.88 -2.30 14.79
CA VAL A 223 4.91 -2.34 15.83
C VAL A 223 4.78 -1.15 16.78
N ASN A 224 4.66 0.07 16.24
CA ASN A 224 4.49 1.29 17.04
C ASN A 224 3.20 1.25 17.85
N ASN A 225 2.13 0.70 17.28
CA ASN A 225 0.85 0.52 17.96
C ASN A 225 0.95 -0.45 19.15
N ILE A 226 1.74 -1.52 19.02
CA ILE A 226 1.95 -2.53 20.07
C ILE A 226 2.96 -2.05 21.13
N LEU A 227 3.95 -1.25 20.73
CA LEU A 227 4.99 -0.71 21.62
C LEU A 227 4.60 0.62 22.30
N GLY A 228 3.39 1.13 22.07
CA GLY A 228 2.83 2.24 22.85
C GLY A 228 3.18 3.64 22.33
N VAL A 229 3.54 3.80 21.05
CA VAL A 229 3.75 5.13 20.45
C VAL A 229 2.47 5.56 19.71
N ASN A 230 1.47 6.02 20.47
CA ASN A 230 0.29 6.75 20.01
C ASN A 230 -0.69 6.08 19.02
N PHE A 231 -1.58 5.20 19.51
CA PHE A 231 -2.87 4.98 18.83
C PHE A 231 -4.01 4.64 19.81
N GLN A 232 -5.11 5.40 19.76
CA GLN A 232 -6.27 5.24 20.65
C GLN A 232 -7.29 4.19 20.16
N GLU A 233 -7.34 3.84 18.87
CA GLU A 233 -8.43 3.02 18.31
C GLU A 233 -8.32 1.51 18.57
N ASN A 234 -7.24 1.02 19.18
CA ASN A 234 -7.01 -0.41 19.41
C ASN A 234 -6.78 -0.81 20.87
N LYS A 235 -7.00 0.10 21.83
CA LYS A 235 -7.03 -0.31 23.25
C LYS A 235 -8.21 -1.24 23.47
N ILE A 236 -7.91 -2.53 23.61
CA ILE A 236 -8.88 -3.55 24.00
C ILE A 236 -9.66 -3.09 25.24
N THR A 237 -8.98 -2.39 26.14
CA THR A 237 -9.49 -1.84 27.40
C THR A 237 -10.71 -0.96 27.21
N GLY A 238 -10.67 -0.01 26.26
CA GLY A 238 -11.79 0.88 25.97
C GLY A 238 -12.98 0.13 25.35
N VAL A 239 -12.70 -0.80 24.44
CA VAL A 239 -13.75 -1.62 23.80
C VAL A 239 -14.44 -2.53 24.81
N ILE A 240 -13.68 -3.18 25.69
CA ILE A 240 -14.22 -4.05 26.74
C ILE A 240 -15.12 -3.28 27.69
N PHE A 241 -14.73 -2.09 28.09
CA PHE A 241 -15.57 -1.27 28.96
C PHE A 241 -16.90 -0.93 28.30
N VAL A 242 -16.89 -0.61 27.00
CA VAL A 242 -18.11 -0.38 26.21
C VAL A 242 -19.00 -1.62 26.18
N LEU A 243 -18.43 -2.82 26.02
CA LEU A 243 -19.19 -4.09 26.03
C LEU A 243 -19.98 -4.29 27.34
N ALA A 244 -19.44 -3.84 28.48
CA ALA A 244 -20.09 -3.96 29.78
C ALA A 244 -21.02 -2.78 30.13
N THR A 245 -20.92 -1.65 29.42
CA THR A 245 -21.58 -0.40 29.82
C THR A 245 -23.11 -0.52 29.84
N GLY A 246 -23.69 -1.27 28.90
CA GLY A 246 -25.14 -1.49 28.84
C GLY A 246 -25.67 -2.23 30.07
N ASP A 247 -25.00 -3.31 30.48
CA ASP A 247 -25.38 -4.10 31.65
C ASP A 247 -25.17 -3.32 32.96
N ILE A 248 -24.04 -2.58 33.07
CA ILE A 248 -23.78 -1.70 34.22
C ILE A 248 -24.87 -0.63 34.36
N ALA A 249 -25.24 0.02 33.24
CA ALA A 249 -26.30 1.02 33.24
C ALA A 249 -27.67 0.42 33.61
N ASN A 250 -27.96 -0.79 33.12
CA ASN A 250 -29.18 -1.52 33.46
C ASN A 250 -29.24 -1.82 34.97
N TRP A 251 -28.19 -2.39 35.55
CA TRP A 251 -28.11 -2.68 36.99
C TRP A 251 -28.25 -1.43 37.85
N LYS A 252 -27.61 -0.33 37.44
CA LYS A 252 -27.67 0.95 38.16
C LYS A 252 -29.08 1.54 38.21
N ASN A 253 -29.83 1.43 37.11
CA ASN A 253 -31.15 2.05 36.97
C ASN A 253 -32.32 1.10 37.31
N LYS A 254 -32.04 -0.14 37.68
CA LYS A 254 -33.06 -1.17 37.89
C LYS A 254 -33.89 -0.90 39.16
N SER A 255 -35.21 -0.86 39.01
CA SER A 255 -36.20 -0.65 40.09
C SER A 255 -36.49 -1.90 40.96
N GLY A 256 -35.86 -3.04 40.68
CA GLY A 256 -35.98 -4.30 41.45
C GLY A 256 -34.61 -4.95 41.72
N ASN A 257 -34.58 -6.09 42.41
CA ASN A 257 -33.32 -6.72 42.82
C ASN A 257 -32.45 -7.14 41.62
N ILE A 258 -31.13 -7.20 41.81
CA ILE A 258 -30.19 -7.78 40.84
C ILE A 258 -29.99 -9.23 41.21
N THR A 259 -30.34 -10.17 40.33
CA THR A 259 -30.28 -11.60 40.66
C THR A 259 -28.94 -12.21 40.31
N TRP A 260 -28.53 -13.28 41.00
CA TRP A 260 -27.29 -14.00 40.65
C TRP A 260 -27.32 -14.53 39.20
N LYS A 261 -28.49 -15.01 38.75
CA LYS A 261 -28.69 -15.50 37.37
C LYS A 261 -28.41 -14.44 36.31
N GLU A 262 -28.69 -13.16 36.61
CA GLU A 262 -28.37 -12.05 35.70
C GLU A 262 -26.86 -11.84 35.60
N ILE A 263 -26.12 -11.98 36.70
CA ILE A 263 -24.66 -11.89 36.71
C ILE A 263 -24.02 -13.07 35.97
N GLU A 264 -24.53 -14.29 36.13
CA GLU A 264 -24.07 -15.46 35.37
C GLU A 264 -24.33 -15.31 33.86
N SER A 265 -25.52 -14.81 33.50
CA SER A 265 -25.87 -14.52 32.11
C SER A 265 -24.95 -13.45 31.52
N PHE A 266 -24.66 -12.39 32.29
CA PHE A 266 -23.68 -11.38 31.92
C PHE A 266 -22.29 -11.99 31.70
N GLY A 267 -21.78 -12.79 32.63
CA GLY A 267 -20.47 -13.42 32.49
C GLY A 267 -20.35 -14.22 31.18
N THR A 268 -21.39 -14.98 30.86
CA THR A 268 -21.44 -15.78 29.62
C THR A 268 -21.48 -14.91 28.36
N SER A 269 -22.32 -13.87 28.32
CA SER A 269 -22.44 -13.00 27.15
C SER A 269 -21.22 -12.09 26.97
N PHE A 270 -20.66 -11.62 28.08
CA PHE A 270 -19.44 -10.81 28.13
C PHE A 270 -18.24 -11.62 27.64
N GLN A 271 -18.04 -12.84 28.15
CA GLN A 271 -16.99 -13.75 27.68
C GLN A 271 -17.06 -13.94 26.17
N LYS A 272 -18.23 -14.29 25.63
CA LYS A 272 -18.42 -14.48 24.18
C LYS A 272 -18.07 -13.21 23.39
N SER A 273 -18.45 -12.04 23.91
CA SER A 273 -18.17 -10.76 23.27
C SER A 273 -16.68 -10.43 23.26
N VAL A 274 -15.97 -10.74 24.34
CA VAL A 274 -14.51 -10.57 24.43
C VAL A 274 -13.78 -11.56 23.52
N GLU A 275 -14.18 -12.84 23.50
CA GLU A 275 -13.61 -13.85 22.60
C GLU A 275 -13.76 -13.42 21.13
N ASN A 276 -14.94 -12.95 20.72
CA ASN A 276 -15.16 -12.43 19.37
C ASN A 276 -14.26 -11.22 19.04
N LYS A 277 -13.97 -10.37 20.03
CA LYS A 277 -13.09 -9.21 19.82
C LYS A 277 -11.63 -9.64 19.68
N ILE A 278 -11.17 -10.55 20.53
CA ILE A 278 -9.83 -11.15 20.45
C ILE A 278 -9.67 -11.86 19.09
N GLU A 279 -10.65 -12.64 18.67
CA GLU A 279 -10.67 -13.33 17.38
C GLU A 279 -10.41 -12.36 16.22
N ARG A 280 -11.25 -11.32 16.11
CA ARG A 280 -11.13 -10.35 15.02
C ARG A 280 -9.78 -9.64 15.01
N LEU A 281 -9.21 -9.36 16.19
CA LEU A 281 -7.90 -8.75 16.28
C LEU A 281 -6.82 -9.71 15.77
N PHE A 282 -6.79 -10.96 16.24
CA PHE A 282 -5.82 -11.95 15.78
C PHE A 282 -5.95 -12.23 14.28
N ASP A 283 -7.16 -12.50 13.79
CA ASP A 283 -7.41 -12.79 12.38
C ASP A 283 -6.97 -11.63 11.49
N HIS A 284 -7.31 -10.39 11.86
CA HIS A 284 -6.90 -9.22 11.09
C HIS A 284 -5.37 -9.07 11.03
N ARG A 285 -4.65 -9.28 12.14
CA ARG A 285 -3.17 -9.21 12.14
C ARG A 285 -2.53 -10.37 11.37
N MET A 286 -3.05 -11.58 11.51
CA MET A 286 -2.57 -12.76 10.78
C MET A 286 -2.83 -12.66 9.27
N ASN A 287 -3.96 -12.07 8.87
CA ASN A 287 -4.25 -11.80 7.47
C ASN A 287 -3.30 -10.73 6.89
N PHE A 288 -2.94 -9.72 7.67
CA PHE A 288 -1.95 -8.73 7.25
C PHE A 288 -0.58 -9.35 7.01
N THR A 289 -0.07 -10.17 7.95
CA THR A 289 1.23 -10.84 7.77
C THR A 289 1.19 -11.79 6.58
N LYS A 290 0.12 -12.59 6.44
CA LYS A 290 -0.08 -13.48 5.29
C LYS A 290 -0.04 -12.73 3.97
N HIS A 291 -0.81 -11.65 3.84
CA HIS A 291 -0.87 -10.84 2.62
C HIS A 291 0.50 -10.26 2.27
N SER A 292 1.23 -9.77 3.28
CA SER A 292 2.57 -9.20 3.10
C SER A 292 3.56 -10.24 2.56
N LEU A 293 3.56 -11.45 3.12
CA LEU A 293 4.43 -12.54 2.67
C LEU A 293 4.03 -13.07 1.28
N GLN A 294 2.73 -13.15 0.99
CA GLN A 294 2.24 -13.53 -0.33
C GLN A 294 2.66 -12.55 -1.42
N LEU A 295 2.68 -11.24 -1.13
CA LEU A 295 3.17 -10.25 -2.07
C LEU A 295 4.65 -10.45 -2.39
N LEU A 296 5.48 -10.74 -1.38
CA LEU A 296 6.89 -11.04 -1.58
C LEU A 296 7.08 -12.32 -2.39
N LEU A 297 6.38 -13.40 -2.06
CA LEU A 297 6.40 -14.65 -2.82
C LEU A 297 6.02 -14.44 -4.27
N LYS A 298 4.98 -13.63 -4.53
CA LYS A 298 4.55 -13.31 -5.88
C LYS A 298 5.68 -12.63 -6.67
N ASN A 299 6.38 -11.66 -6.09
CA ASN A 299 7.48 -10.98 -6.80
C ASN A 299 8.66 -11.93 -7.10
N TYR A 300 9.02 -12.83 -6.18
CA TYR A 300 10.04 -13.84 -6.46
C TYR A 300 9.61 -14.87 -7.51
N ASN A 301 8.33 -15.26 -7.52
CA ASN A 301 7.78 -16.12 -8.57
C ASN A 301 7.76 -15.43 -9.93
N ASP A 302 7.35 -14.15 -9.99
CA ASP A 302 7.36 -13.34 -11.21
C ASP A 302 8.81 -13.25 -11.77
N LEU A 303 9.82 -13.18 -10.91
CA LEU A 303 11.23 -13.21 -11.31
C LEU A 303 11.65 -14.59 -11.87
N LEU A 304 11.24 -15.70 -11.25
CA LEU A 304 11.48 -17.05 -11.80
C LEU A 304 10.83 -17.22 -13.18
N GLU A 305 9.61 -16.72 -13.35
CA GLU A 305 8.90 -16.77 -14.62
C GLU A 305 9.60 -15.93 -15.70
N LYS A 306 10.04 -14.70 -15.35
CA LYS A 306 10.88 -13.88 -16.25
C LYS A 306 12.17 -14.62 -16.60
N GLN A 307 12.88 -15.17 -15.62
CA GLN A 307 14.13 -15.90 -15.84
C GLN A 307 13.93 -17.11 -16.76
N SER A 308 12.86 -17.89 -16.55
CA SER A 308 12.52 -19.04 -17.39
C SER A 308 12.24 -18.62 -18.83
N ARG A 309 11.43 -17.57 -19.05
CA ARG A 309 11.15 -17.02 -20.38
C ARG A 309 12.42 -16.53 -21.07
N TYR A 310 13.24 -15.75 -20.38
CA TYR A 310 14.46 -15.17 -20.96
C TYR A 310 15.53 -16.22 -21.28
N ARG A 311 15.51 -17.40 -20.65
CA ARG A 311 16.38 -18.54 -21.01
C ARG A 311 15.95 -19.22 -22.31
N GLN A 312 14.69 -19.09 -22.71
CA GLN A 312 14.16 -19.65 -23.94
C GLN A 312 14.38 -18.73 -25.14
N GLU A 313 14.76 -17.48 -24.91
CA GLU A 313 15.08 -16.53 -25.97
C GLU A 313 16.38 -16.89 -26.68
N THR A 314 16.39 -16.81 -28.00
CA THR A 314 17.62 -17.01 -28.78
C THR A 314 18.45 -15.72 -28.84
N PRO A 315 19.77 -15.81 -29.04
CA PRO A 315 20.60 -14.63 -29.29
C PRO A 315 20.09 -13.76 -30.44
N GLU A 316 19.58 -14.38 -31.50
CA GLU A 316 19.01 -13.69 -32.68
C GLU A 316 17.77 -12.88 -32.31
N GLN A 317 16.89 -13.43 -31.46
CA GLN A 317 15.73 -12.71 -30.96
C GLN A 317 16.14 -11.46 -30.19
N ARG A 318 17.14 -11.57 -29.29
CA ARG A 318 17.62 -10.42 -28.50
C ARG A 318 18.28 -9.34 -29.35
N LEU A 319 19.05 -9.74 -30.36
CA LEU A 319 19.64 -8.81 -31.31
C LEU A 319 18.56 -8.12 -32.15
N ALA A 320 17.52 -8.86 -32.57
CA ALA A 320 16.40 -8.30 -33.32
C ALA A 320 15.60 -7.28 -32.49
N GLU A 321 15.34 -7.56 -31.21
CA GLU A 321 14.70 -6.61 -30.29
C GLU A 321 15.52 -5.33 -30.14
N LYS A 322 16.83 -5.44 -29.91
CA LYS A 322 17.71 -4.28 -29.78
C LYS A 322 17.75 -3.45 -31.07
N ALA A 323 17.92 -4.11 -32.20
CA ALA A 323 17.91 -3.46 -33.51
C ALA A 323 16.57 -2.77 -33.80
N TRP A 324 15.44 -3.32 -33.33
CA TRP A 324 14.14 -2.68 -33.44
C TRP A 324 14.08 -1.38 -32.62
N ILE A 325 14.52 -1.41 -31.34
CA ILE A 325 14.57 -0.22 -30.48
C ILE A 325 15.44 0.87 -31.11
N ASP A 326 16.63 0.51 -31.58
CA ASP A 326 17.58 1.46 -32.17
C ASP A 326 17.03 2.08 -33.46
N ARG A 327 16.32 1.29 -34.28
CA ARG A 327 15.65 1.79 -35.48
C ARG A 327 14.54 2.78 -35.15
N GLN A 328 13.70 2.49 -34.16
CA GLN A 328 12.65 3.43 -33.75
C GLN A 328 13.25 4.72 -33.20
N ARG A 329 14.31 4.63 -32.39
CA ARG A 329 14.99 5.80 -31.82
C ARG A 329 15.55 6.69 -32.93
N LYS A 330 16.22 6.11 -33.93
CA LYS A 330 16.72 6.86 -35.09
C LYS A 330 15.58 7.55 -35.86
N GLY A 331 14.48 6.85 -36.10
CA GLY A 331 13.31 7.43 -36.77
C GLY A 331 12.71 8.62 -36.00
N LEU A 332 12.60 8.52 -34.67
CA LEU A 332 12.14 9.64 -33.84
C LEU A 332 13.13 10.82 -33.83
N GLN A 333 14.44 10.55 -33.83
CA GLN A 333 15.46 11.60 -33.93
C GLN A 333 15.36 12.39 -35.24
N GLU A 334 15.10 11.71 -36.35
CA GLU A 334 14.87 12.36 -37.65
C GLU A 334 13.60 13.23 -37.65
N ILE A 335 12.52 12.76 -37.01
CA ILE A 335 11.28 13.54 -36.86
C ILE A 335 11.54 14.77 -35.98
N GLN A 336 12.21 14.59 -34.83
CA GLN A 336 12.55 15.66 -33.91
C GLN A 336 13.38 16.75 -34.61
N ALA A 337 14.42 16.37 -35.35
CA ALA A 337 15.26 17.31 -36.10
C ALA A 337 14.44 18.14 -37.10
N ARG A 338 13.48 17.51 -37.80
CA ARG A 338 12.58 18.22 -38.73
C ARG A 338 11.62 19.17 -38.03
N LEU A 339 11.19 18.87 -36.81
CA LEU A 339 10.38 19.78 -36.01
C LEU A 339 11.21 20.97 -35.52
N ASP A 340 12.44 20.71 -35.07
CA ASP A 340 13.36 21.75 -34.61
C ASP A 340 13.74 22.72 -35.74
N GLU A 341 13.86 22.24 -36.99
CA GLU A 341 14.03 23.08 -38.18
C GLU A 341 12.83 24.00 -38.47
N ILE A 342 11.62 23.66 -38.03
CA ILE A 342 10.42 24.50 -38.20
C ILE A 342 10.34 25.55 -37.08
N LEU A 343 10.82 25.18 -35.89
CA LEU A 343 10.72 26.00 -34.69
C LEU A 343 11.82 27.06 -34.58
N ASN A 344 13.01 26.74 -35.08
CA ASN A 344 14.12 27.68 -35.24
C ASN A 344 14.00 28.42 -36.58
#